data_AF-A0A820RX65-F1
#
_entry.id   AF-A0A820RX65-F1
#
_cell.length_a   1.000
_cell.length_b   1.000
_cell.length_c   1.000
_cell.angle_alpha   90.00
_cell.angle_beta   90.00
_cell.angle_gamma   90.00
#
_symmetry.space_group_name_H-M   'P 1'
#
loop_
_entity.id
_entity.type
_entity.pdbx_description
1 polymer ?
#
loop_
_entity_poly.entity_id
_entity_poly.type
_entity_poly.pdbx_seq_one_letter_code
_entity_poly.pdbx_strand_id
1 'polypeptide(L)'
;MKTTYPLHTQQLTFSCLPPSVPFAKDLKLARSLIFASGTLAPLATYSGELKIPFDIQMECNHVIDVQRTFITALGHGRNSNIKLRATYQNTDKFEFQVDFSCLTKFFIENEFFS
;
A
#
# COMPACT_ATOMS: atom_id res chain seq x y z
N MET A 1 15.27 2.21 -38.44
CA MET A 1 16.16 2.80 -37.41
C MET A 1 15.55 4.12 -36.95
N LYS A 2 14.98 4.19 -35.74
CA LYS A 2 14.61 5.46 -35.11
C LYS A 2 15.78 5.87 -34.21
N THR A 3 16.50 6.91 -34.61
CA THR A 3 17.53 7.56 -33.80
C THR A 3 16.82 8.41 -32.74
N THR A 4 16.75 7.91 -31.51
CA THR A 4 16.21 8.67 -30.38
C THR A 4 17.30 9.59 -29.85
N TYR A 5 17.29 10.84 -30.26
CA TYR A 5 18.08 11.89 -29.60
C TYR A 5 17.42 12.21 -28.25
N PRO A 6 18.17 12.38 -27.15
CA PRO A 6 17.56 12.78 -25.89
C PRO A 6 16.99 14.20 -26.04
N LEU A 7 15.66 14.31 -26.03
CA LEU A 7 14.98 15.60 -25.89
C LEU A 7 15.34 16.13 -24.49
N HIS A 8 16.02 17.26 -24.44
CA HIS A 8 16.34 17.93 -23.19
C HIS A 8 15.07 18.59 -22.66
N THR A 9 14.28 17.84 -21.90
CA THR A 9 13.07 18.34 -21.25
C THR A 9 13.48 19.07 -19.97
N GLN A 10 13.28 20.38 -19.94
CA GLN A 10 13.39 21.17 -18.72
C GLN A 10 12.15 20.88 -17.86
N GLN A 11 12.37 20.25 -16.70
CA GLN A 11 11.30 19.93 -15.75
C GLN A 11 11.42 20.80 -14.50
N LEU A 12 10.38 21.59 -14.24
CA LEU A 12 10.20 22.27 -12.96
C LEU A 12 9.22 21.47 -12.10
N THR A 13 9.62 21.10 -10.88
CA THR A 13 8.77 20.36 -9.94
C THR A 13 8.58 21.15 -8.65
N PHE A 14 7.34 21.34 -8.23
CA PHE A 14 7.00 21.89 -6.92
C PHE A 14 6.54 20.74 -6.02
N SER A 15 7.34 20.44 -5.00
CA SER A 15 6.97 19.44 -3.99
C SER A 15 6.19 20.12 -2.85
N CYS A 16 5.19 19.43 -2.31
CA CYS A 16 4.45 19.90 -1.15
C CYS A 16 5.32 19.91 0.12
N LEU A 17 4.93 20.75 1.07
CA LEU A 17 5.50 20.74 2.42
C LEU A 17 5.04 19.48 3.19
N PRO A 18 5.77 19.06 4.23
CA PRO A 18 5.34 17.97 5.10
C PRO A 18 3.93 18.21 5.65
N PRO A 19 3.11 17.17 5.79
CA PRO A 19 1.71 17.30 6.23
C PRO A 19 1.58 17.88 7.63
N SER A 20 2.61 17.78 8.47
CA SER A 20 2.65 18.42 9.80
C SER A 20 2.46 19.94 9.76
N VAL A 21 2.85 20.61 8.67
CA VAL A 21 2.83 22.08 8.57
C VAL A 21 1.41 22.65 8.50
N PRO A 22 0.53 22.23 7.56
CA PRO A 22 -0.85 22.70 7.54
C PRO A 22 -1.64 22.22 8.77
N PHE A 23 -1.46 20.95 9.19
CA PHE A 23 -2.18 20.43 10.34
C PHE A 23 -1.90 21.19 11.64
N ALA A 24 -0.66 21.63 11.88
CA ALA A 24 -0.33 22.46 13.04
C ALA A 24 -1.04 23.83 13.04
N LYS A 25 -1.43 24.35 11.87
CA LYS A 25 -2.24 25.57 11.76
C LYS A 25 -3.71 25.28 12.02
N ASP A 26 -4.24 24.22 11.40
CA ASP A 26 -5.66 23.85 11.51
C ASP A 26 -6.02 23.41 12.93
N LEU A 27 -5.11 22.73 13.63
CA LEU A 27 -5.27 22.40 15.05
C LEU A 27 -5.42 23.62 15.96
N LYS A 28 -4.83 24.77 15.61
CA LYS A 28 -5.00 26.01 16.40
C LYS A 28 -6.38 26.65 16.19
N LEU A 29 -7.04 26.32 15.08
CA LEU A 29 -8.36 26.84 14.73
C LEU A 29 -9.48 25.93 15.21
N ALA A 30 -9.24 24.62 15.27
CA ALA A 30 -10.22 23.64 15.71
C ALA A 30 -10.24 23.46 17.24
N ARG A 31 -11.42 23.24 17.82
CA ARG A 31 -11.57 22.86 19.24
C ARG A 31 -11.12 21.41 19.49
N SER A 32 -11.34 20.53 18.51
CA SER A 32 -11.03 19.11 18.59
C SER A 32 -10.86 18.55 17.18
N LEU A 33 -9.90 17.63 17.00
CA LEU A 33 -9.69 16.89 15.76
C LEU A 33 -9.90 15.40 16.04
N ILE A 34 -10.77 14.76 15.26
CA ILE A 34 -11.00 13.31 15.33
C ILE A 34 -10.49 12.70 14.03
N PHE A 35 -9.56 11.77 14.14
CA PHE A 35 -9.01 11.03 13.02
C PHE A 35 -9.58 9.61 13.03
N ALA A 36 -10.37 9.26 12.01
CA ALA A 36 -11.06 7.97 11.92
C ALA A 36 -10.91 7.39 10.51
N SER A 37 -10.44 6.14 10.43
CA SER A 37 -10.46 5.34 9.21
C SER A 37 -10.42 3.85 9.59
N GLY A 38 -11.05 3.01 8.77
CA GLY A 38 -11.18 1.57 9.01
C GLY A 38 -9.89 0.77 8.79
N THR A 39 -8.82 1.41 8.30
CA THR A 39 -7.52 0.78 8.01
C THR A 39 -6.36 1.50 8.69
N LEU A 40 -6.62 2.40 9.65
CA LEU A 40 -5.57 3.09 10.40
C LEU A 40 -4.84 2.11 11.31
N ALA A 41 -3.76 1.54 10.78
CA ALA A 41 -2.81 0.77 11.55
C ALA A 41 -1.43 0.84 10.88
N PRO A 42 -0.34 1.00 11.66
CA PRO A 42 -0.30 1.32 13.09
C PRO A 42 -0.44 2.83 13.36
N LEU A 43 -1.18 3.23 14.41
CA LEU A 43 -1.42 4.65 14.73
C LEU A 43 -0.14 5.47 15.03
N ALA A 44 0.93 4.80 15.47
CA ALA A 44 2.22 5.43 15.75
C ALA A 44 2.90 6.04 14.51
N THR A 45 2.68 5.49 13.31
CA THR A 45 3.23 6.05 12.07
C THR A 45 2.59 7.40 11.77
N TYR A 46 1.27 7.48 11.94
CA TYR A 46 0.50 8.70 11.66
C TYR A 46 0.84 9.84 12.61
N SER A 47 1.04 9.55 13.90
CA SER A 47 1.45 10.59 14.87
C SER A 47 2.84 11.13 14.55
N GLY A 48 3.76 10.28 14.07
CA GLY A 48 5.09 10.67 13.61
C GLY A 48 5.07 11.56 12.37
N GLU A 49 4.30 11.21 11.33
CA GLU A 49 4.20 12.00 10.10
C GLU A 49 3.53 13.36 10.31
N LEU A 50 2.49 13.41 11.14
CA LEU A 50 1.74 14.62 11.43
C LEU A 50 2.40 15.49 12.51
N LYS A 51 3.31 14.92 13.32
CA LYS A 51 3.93 15.55 14.49
C LYS A 51 2.91 16.08 15.50
N ILE A 52 1.83 15.32 15.67
CA ILE A 52 0.71 15.66 16.57
C ILE A 52 0.51 14.46 17.50
N PRO A 53 0.46 14.68 18.83
CA PRO A 53 0.10 13.61 19.75
C PRO A 53 -1.39 13.26 19.57
N PHE A 54 -1.69 11.97 19.42
CA PHE A 54 -3.05 11.46 19.53
C PHE A 54 -3.28 11.06 21.00
N ASP A 55 -3.90 11.95 21.77
CA ASP A 55 -4.14 11.74 23.20
C ASP A 55 -5.08 10.56 23.46
N ILE A 56 -6.05 10.36 22.57
CA ILE A 56 -6.98 9.23 22.58
C ILE A 56 -6.74 8.42 21.33
N GLN A 57 -6.38 7.15 21.51
CA GLN A 57 -6.14 6.19 20.43
C GLN A 57 -7.06 4.98 20.64
N MET A 58 -7.77 4.61 19.59
CA MET A 58 -8.61 3.43 19.56
C MET A 58 -8.30 2.67 18.28
N GLU A 59 -7.74 1.47 18.42
CA GLU A 59 -7.66 0.50 17.32
C GLU A 59 -8.81 -0.49 17.54
N CYS A 60 -9.77 -0.50 16.62
CA CYS A 60 -10.89 -1.43 16.69
C CYS A 60 -10.43 -2.84 16.31
N ASN A 61 -10.85 -3.84 17.07
CA ASN A 61 -10.70 -5.23 16.68
C ASN A 61 -11.48 -5.51 15.38
N HIS A 62 -11.05 -6.53 14.64
CA HIS A 62 -11.74 -7.00 13.43
C HIS A 62 -13.22 -7.26 13.76
N VAL A 63 -14.11 -6.51 13.11
CA VAL A 63 -15.57 -6.54 13.36
C VAL A 63 -16.26 -7.62 12.53
N ILE A 64 -15.60 -8.13 11.48
CA ILE A 64 -16.14 -9.15 10.59
C ILE A 64 -15.75 -10.52 11.14
N ASP A 65 -16.66 -11.50 11.02
CA ASP A 65 -16.36 -12.89 11.34
C ASP A 65 -15.20 -13.39 10.46
N VAL A 66 -14.24 -14.10 11.06
CA VAL A 66 -13.11 -14.70 10.35
C VAL A 66 -13.60 -15.65 9.25
N GLN A 67 -14.76 -16.28 9.43
CA GLN A 67 -15.36 -17.13 8.40
C GLN A 67 -15.81 -16.36 7.15
N ARG A 68 -15.94 -15.04 7.23
CA ARG A 68 -16.34 -14.15 6.12
C ARG A 68 -15.16 -13.41 5.51
N THR A 69 -13.92 -13.71 5.92
CA THR A 69 -12.72 -13.08 5.40
C THR A 69 -11.66 -14.13 5.09
N PHE A 70 -11.18 -14.17 3.84
CA PHE A 70 -10.03 -14.98 3.47
C PHE A 70 -8.76 -14.12 3.43
N ILE A 71 -7.80 -14.42 4.32
CA ILE A 71 -6.51 -13.74 4.39
C ILE A 71 -5.42 -14.80 4.23
N THR A 72 -4.56 -14.65 3.22
CA THR A 72 -3.43 -15.55 3.01
C THR A 72 -2.21 -14.78 2.49
N ALA A 73 -1.02 -15.26 2.81
CA ALA A 73 0.24 -14.72 2.31
C ALA A 73 0.93 -15.77 1.43
N LEU A 74 1.12 -15.44 0.15
CA LEU A 74 1.73 -16.33 -0.82
C LEU A 74 3.17 -15.89 -1.08
N GLY A 75 4.13 -16.65 -0.55
CA GLY A 75 5.55 -16.34 -0.71
C GLY A 75 6.21 -16.96 -1.95
N HIS A 76 5.61 -17.98 -2.55
CA HIS A 76 6.22 -18.79 -3.62
C HIS A 76 5.22 -19.16 -4.72
N GLY A 77 5.74 -19.34 -5.93
CA GLY A 77 5.01 -19.77 -7.12
C GLY A 77 4.44 -21.19 -7.00
N ARG A 78 3.47 -21.52 -7.86
CA ARG A 78 2.81 -22.84 -7.86
C ARG A 78 3.66 -23.93 -8.51
N ASN A 79 4.33 -23.61 -9.63
CA ASN A 79 5.00 -24.61 -10.45
C ASN A 79 6.53 -24.58 -10.29
N SER A 80 7.07 -23.54 -9.66
CA SER A 80 8.50 -23.43 -9.40
C SER A 80 8.75 -22.90 -7.98
N ASN A 81 9.92 -23.20 -7.41
CA ASN A 81 10.34 -22.69 -6.10
C ASN A 81 10.78 -21.21 -6.17
N ILE A 82 10.20 -20.43 -7.09
CA ILE A 82 10.49 -19.01 -7.24
C ILE A 82 9.74 -18.24 -6.17
N LYS A 83 10.48 -17.37 -5.47
CA LYS A 83 9.91 -16.42 -4.52
C LYS A 83 9.09 -15.36 -5.27
N LEU A 84 7.83 -15.21 -4.88
CA LEU A 84 6.95 -14.18 -5.41
C LEU A 84 7.28 -12.83 -4.78
N ARG A 85 8.31 -12.20 -5.32
CA ARG A 85 8.75 -10.88 -4.88
C ARG A 85 8.55 -9.90 -6.02
N ALA A 86 7.44 -9.18 -5.98
CA ALA A 86 7.05 -8.15 -6.95
C ALA A 86 7.87 -6.85 -6.77
N THR A 87 9.19 -6.94 -6.93
CA THR A 87 10.08 -5.78 -6.99
C THR A 87 10.30 -5.34 -8.43
N TYR A 88 10.69 -4.08 -8.65
CA TYR A 88 11.00 -3.53 -9.97
C TYR A 88 11.90 -4.45 -10.83
N GLN A 89 12.92 -5.05 -10.21
CA GLN A 89 13.86 -5.96 -10.90
C GLN A 89 13.29 -7.33 -11.27
N ASN A 90 12.20 -7.76 -10.62
CA ASN A 90 11.66 -9.11 -10.74
C ASN A 90 10.36 -9.18 -11.52
N THR A 91 9.57 -8.10 -11.54
CA THR A 91 8.27 -8.05 -12.23
C THR A 91 8.38 -8.33 -13.73
N ASP A 92 9.50 -7.95 -14.35
CA ASP A 92 9.73 -8.15 -15.79
C ASP A 92 10.30 -9.55 -16.13
N LYS A 93 10.62 -10.37 -15.12
CA LYS A 93 11.13 -11.72 -15.35
C LYS A 93 9.99 -12.62 -15.80
N PHE A 94 10.19 -13.30 -16.93
CA PHE A 94 9.22 -14.21 -17.51
C PHE A 94 8.74 -15.28 -16.51
N GLU A 95 9.67 -15.87 -15.77
CA GLU A 95 9.35 -16.92 -14.79
C GLU A 95 8.43 -16.41 -13.66
N PHE A 96 8.66 -15.18 -13.17
CA PHE A 96 7.80 -14.55 -12.17
C PHE A 96 6.38 -14.35 -12.71
N GLN A 97 6.25 -13.84 -13.93
CA GLN A 97 4.95 -13.59 -14.56
C GLN A 97 4.17 -14.90 -14.79
N VAL A 98 4.85 -15.97 -15.22
CA VAL A 98 4.23 -17.29 -15.42
C VAL A 98 3.72 -17.87 -14.11
N ASP A 99 4.52 -17.83 -13.04
CA ASP A 99 4.11 -18.37 -11.76
C ASP A 99 3.01 -17.55 -11.09
N PHE A 100 3.09 -16.22 -11.18
CA PHE A 100 2.03 -15.33 -10.71
C PHE A 100 0.72 -15.61 -11.46
N SER A 101 0.79 -15.78 -12.78
CA SER A 101 -0.38 -16.13 -13.61
C SER A 101 -0.95 -17.52 -13.29
N CYS A 102 -0.08 -18.49 -12.99
CA CYS A 102 -0.52 -19.84 -12.62
C CYS A 102 -1.22 -19.87 -11.26
N LEU A 103 -0.84 -18.98 -10.34
CA LEU A 103 -1.50 -18.80 -9.05
C LEU A 103 -2.83 -18.06 -9.17
N THR A 104 -2.89 -16.95 -9.92
CA THR A 104 -4.16 -16.25 -10.14
C THR A 104 -5.19 -17.16 -10.79
N LYS A 105 -4.78 -17.95 -11.79
CA LYS A 105 -5.64 -18.97 -12.40
C LYS A 105 -6.17 -19.98 -11.38
N PHE A 106 -5.32 -20.45 -10.47
CA PHE A 106 -5.73 -21.39 -9.43
C PHE A 106 -6.80 -20.80 -8.50
N PHE A 107 -6.66 -19.55 -8.03
CA PHE A 107 -7.67 -18.94 -7.16
C PHE A 107 -9.01 -18.70 -7.85
N ILE A 108 -8.98 -18.37 -9.15
CA ILE A 108 -10.19 -18.18 -9.95
C ILE A 108 -10.93 -19.53 -10.13
N GLU A 109 -10.20 -20.59 -10.48
CA GLU A 109 -10.79 -21.92 -10.72
C GLU A 109 -11.36 -22.59 -9.46
N ASN A 110 -10.83 -22.25 -8.28
CA ASN A 110 -11.24 -22.86 -7.00
C ASN A 110 -12.27 -22.00 -6.23
N GLU A 111 -12.94 -21.05 -6.90
CA GLU A 111 -14.03 -20.22 -6.34
C GLU A 111 -13.71 -19.58 -4.97
N PHE A 112 -12.45 -19.23 -4.70
CA PHE A 112 -12.07 -18.54 -3.46
C PHE A 112 -12.71 -17.15 -3.29
N PHE A 113 -13.36 -16.65 -4.33
CA PHE A 113 -14.04 -15.35 -4.38
C PHE A 113 -15.57 -15.46 -4.50
N SER A 114 -16.17 -16.65 -4.35
CA SER A 114 -17.63 -16.83 -4.34
C SER A 114 -18.24 -16.78 -2.94
#